data_AF-C4ZFX6-F1
#
_entry.id   AF-C4ZFX6-F1
#
_cell.length_a   1.000
_cell.length_b   1.000
_cell.length_c   1.000
_cell.angle_alpha   90.00
_cell.angle_beta   90.00
_cell.angle_gamma   90.00
#
_symmetry.space_group_name_H-M   'P 1'
#
loop_
_entity.id
_entity.type
_entity.pdbx_description
1 polymer ?
#
loop_
_entity_poly.entity_id
_entity_poly.type
_entity_poly.pdbx_seq_one_letter_code
_entity_poly.pdbx_strand_id
1 'polypeptide(L)'
;MTWDKVMKLRNRIRIFAVIFILALGMEYLPMAVYAAEVTAEESDMANDAEPDMDETPEPDNASETDKEDKTYVQDTGQNIPVTDIEISDHEEEVEVGKTINLTATALPANATESTITFRSSDINIATVTSAGEVKGISKGYVTIYVSAGSIIKEVNLTVKVKTTGININKEYLVMKPGTAFKLSVSVFPAEAEQAVSYKSTNTSVAAVSGSGVVTAKQTGSATIIVSNGDLSGAVSVIVNRDTESSVAEPAADSTDAENTSEQTFDENMDVSETPVISEQMLYELYTAGRSMKVTGDGYSIIIDGKKIVNYKNELNTDIELERTGDCIKFNLNDGEYLCGEVTLHIDDVKGKYLYLYNNVKHKYELVSTKDMSGLNLSTPGKYMITAKPIREGGTAVRYILIAGGIGIIAGIAVYVAVKRRYWFW
;
A
#
# COMPACT_ATOMS: atom_id res chain seq x y z
N MET A 1 39.27 28.15 -13.22
CA MET A 1 38.31 27.26 -12.55
C MET A 1 38.10 27.82 -11.14
N THR A 2 36.94 28.40 -10.87
CA THR A 2 36.72 29.28 -9.71
C THR A 2 36.75 28.52 -8.38
N TRP A 3 37.31 29.17 -7.35
CA TRP A 3 37.47 28.66 -5.98
C TRP A 3 36.14 28.15 -5.37
N ASP A 4 35.00 28.73 -5.78
CA ASP A 4 33.65 28.30 -5.42
C ASP A 4 33.31 26.89 -5.90
N LYS A 5 33.76 26.50 -7.11
CA LYS A 5 33.58 25.13 -7.62
C LYS A 5 34.46 24.12 -6.89
N VAL A 6 35.64 24.54 -6.44
CA VAL A 6 36.55 23.70 -5.64
C VAL A 6 36.00 23.48 -4.23
N MET A 7 35.42 24.51 -3.60
CA MET A 7 34.76 24.39 -2.29
C MET A 7 33.48 23.56 -2.34
N LYS A 8 32.62 23.75 -3.36
CA LYS A 8 31.44 22.90 -3.58
C LYS A 8 31.80 21.43 -3.79
N LEU A 9 32.89 21.15 -4.51
CA LEU A 9 33.37 19.78 -4.71
C LEU A 9 33.98 19.20 -3.43
N ARG A 10 34.72 20.00 -2.65
CA ARG A 10 35.30 19.59 -1.35
C ARG A 10 34.23 19.31 -0.30
N ASN A 11 33.14 20.08 -0.26
CA ASN A 11 32.00 19.83 0.62
C ASN A 11 31.22 18.59 0.20
N ARG A 12 31.01 18.37 -1.10
CA ARG A 12 30.36 17.16 -1.61
C ARG A 12 31.16 15.89 -1.32
N ILE A 13 32.49 15.93 -1.47
CA ILE A 13 33.36 14.79 -1.14
C ILE A 13 33.35 14.47 0.36
N ARG A 14 33.28 15.49 1.24
CA ARG A 14 33.15 15.29 2.70
C ARG A 14 31.80 14.69 3.09
N ILE A 15 30.70 15.14 2.46
CA ILE A 15 29.36 14.60 2.68
C ILE A 15 29.28 13.12 2.26
N PHE A 16 29.84 12.76 1.09
CA PHE A 16 29.88 11.37 0.64
C PHE A 16 30.79 10.48 1.50
N ALA A 17 31.89 11.00 2.04
CA ALA A 17 32.75 10.25 2.96
C ALA A 17 32.07 9.96 4.31
N VAL A 18 31.28 10.91 4.84
CA VAL A 18 30.53 10.72 6.09
C VAL A 18 29.38 9.72 5.93
N ILE A 19 28.67 9.77 4.79
CA ILE A 19 27.60 8.80 4.48
C ILE A 19 28.17 7.39 4.25
N PHE A 20 29.35 7.27 3.62
CA PHE A 20 29.99 5.97 3.38
C PHE A 20 30.56 5.32 4.66
N ILE A 21 31.01 6.12 5.63
CA ILE A 21 31.48 5.63 6.94
C ILE A 21 30.30 5.18 7.82
N LEU A 22 29.16 5.89 7.78
CA LEU A 22 27.93 5.48 8.48
C LEU A 22 27.32 4.19 7.91
N ALA A 23 27.47 3.93 6.61
CA ALA A 23 26.97 2.71 5.96
C ALA A 23 27.83 1.45 6.23
N LEU A 24 29.08 1.61 6.69
CA LEU A 24 30.00 0.49 7.00
C LEU A 24 30.04 0.10 8.47
N GLY A 25 29.24 0.74 9.34
CA GLY A 25 29.10 0.35 10.75
C GLY A 25 30.39 0.42 11.58
N MET A 26 31.35 1.27 11.21
CA MET A 26 32.51 1.54 12.07
C MET A 26 32.15 2.61 13.09
N GLU A 27 32.06 2.21 14.36
CA GLU A 27 31.86 3.09 15.51
C GLU A 27 32.97 4.14 15.60
N TYR A 28 32.57 5.40 15.78
CA TYR A 28 33.49 6.49 16.09
C TYR A 28 33.91 6.33 17.57
N LEU A 29 35.20 6.16 17.84
CA LEU A 29 35.73 6.40 19.18
C LEU A 29 35.59 7.89 19.51
N PRO A 30 34.97 8.27 20.65
CA PRO A 30 34.85 9.67 21.02
C PRO A 30 36.24 10.22 21.36
N MET A 31 36.61 11.32 20.70
CA MET A 31 37.80 12.10 21.06
C MET A 31 37.50 12.86 22.36
N ALA A 32 38.40 12.72 23.34
CA ALA A 32 38.27 13.28 24.68
C ALA A 32 38.01 14.80 24.66
N VAL A 33 36.88 15.20 25.25
CA VAL A 33 36.66 16.58 25.67
C VAL A 33 37.25 16.72 27.07
N TYR A 34 38.27 17.56 27.21
CA TYR A 34 38.73 18.03 28.52
C TYR A 34 37.60 18.83 29.18
N ALA A 35 37.02 18.29 30.24
CA ALA A 35 36.17 19.03 31.16
C ALA A 35 37.05 19.71 32.21
N ALA A 36 36.94 21.03 32.34
CA ALA A 36 37.39 21.75 33.52
C ALA A 36 36.30 21.63 34.58
N GLU A 37 36.63 21.02 35.73
CA GLU A 37 35.82 21.04 36.95
C GLU A 37 35.72 22.47 37.49
N VAL A 38 34.50 22.92 37.78
CA VAL A 38 34.24 23.81 38.91
C VAL A 38 32.99 23.30 39.62
N THR A 39 33.22 22.80 40.83
CA THR A 39 32.24 22.38 41.84
C THR A 39 31.37 23.56 42.29
N ALA A 40 30.06 23.37 42.34
CA ALA A 40 29.15 24.16 43.17
C ALA A 40 28.40 23.18 44.07
N GLU A 41 28.71 23.24 45.36
CA GLU A 41 28.02 22.48 46.41
C GLU A 41 26.63 23.05 46.66
N GLU A 42 25.74 22.12 46.99
CA GLU A 42 24.34 22.29 47.28
C GLU A 42 24.13 22.79 48.72
N SER A 43 22.99 23.44 48.90
CA SER A 43 22.40 24.00 50.11
C SER A 43 22.25 23.04 51.28
N ASP A 44 22.33 23.57 52.52
CA ASP A 44 21.45 23.13 53.61
C ASP A 44 21.23 24.24 54.67
N MET A 45 20.01 24.24 55.22
CA MET A 45 19.40 25.20 56.16
C MET A 45 19.97 25.13 57.60
N ALA A 46 19.97 26.26 58.33
CA ALA A 46 19.05 26.55 59.46
C ALA A 46 19.60 27.60 60.47
N ASN A 47 18.74 28.58 60.82
CA ASN A 47 18.53 29.30 62.10
C ASN A 47 19.75 29.73 62.96
N ASP A 48 19.90 30.99 63.44
CA ASP A 48 19.01 31.73 64.34
C ASP A 48 19.73 33.07 64.74
N ALA A 49 18.92 34.02 65.23
CA ALA A 49 19.23 35.18 66.08
C ALA A 49 19.64 36.54 65.43
N GLU A 50 18.64 37.44 65.44
CA GLU A 50 18.66 38.92 65.44
C GLU A 50 19.45 39.55 66.63
N PRO A 51 19.48 40.89 66.81
CA PRO A 51 19.66 42.00 65.86
C PRO A 51 20.72 43.01 66.39
N ASP A 52 21.05 44.07 65.63
CA ASP A 52 21.01 45.47 66.12
C ASP A 52 21.57 46.49 65.11
N MET A 53 20.79 47.58 64.95
CA MET A 53 21.17 49.00 64.77
C MET A 53 21.99 49.40 63.51
N ASP A 54 21.75 50.52 62.81
CA ASP A 54 20.78 51.61 62.85
C ASP A 54 21.05 52.50 61.59
N GLU A 55 20.10 53.37 61.25
CA GLU A 55 20.21 54.61 60.46
C GLU A 55 20.45 54.62 58.93
N THR A 56 19.37 54.92 58.20
CA THR A 56 19.27 55.79 57.00
C THR A 56 19.24 57.28 57.45
N PRO A 57 19.45 58.36 56.63
CA PRO A 57 19.33 58.43 55.16
C PRO A 57 20.32 59.34 54.35
N GLU A 58 20.23 59.21 53.02
CA GLU A 58 20.47 60.11 51.84
C GLU A 58 21.05 61.54 51.97
N PRO A 59 21.31 62.29 50.87
CA PRO A 59 22.04 62.04 49.61
C PRO A 59 23.04 63.19 49.31
N ASP A 60 23.93 63.08 48.30
CA ASP A 60 24.20 64.16 47.31
C ASP A 60 25.45 63.94 46.42
N ASN A 61 25.17 64.10 45.13
CA ASN A 61 25.88 64.93 44.14
C ASN A 61 27.37 64.65 43.72
N ALA A 62 27.49 64.35 42.42
CA ALA A 62 28.51 64.78 41.45
C ALA A 62 30.01 64.78 41.80
N SER A 63 30.76 63.93 41.10
CA SER A 63 32.01 64.35 40.42
C SER A 63 32.42 63.29 39.41
N GLU A 64 32.45 63.65 38.13
CA GLU A 64 33.26 62.97 37.11
C GLU A 64 34.75 63.15 37.44
N THR A 65 35.56 62.10 37.40
CA THR A 65 36.63 61.89 36.40
C THR A 65 37.42 60.62 36.72
N ASP A 66 38.02 60.05 35.68
CA ASP A 66 39.02 58.97 35.65
C ASP A 66 38.50 57.53 35.76
N LYS A 67 38.07 56.98 34.61
CA LYS A 67 38.19 55.53 34.38
C LYS A 67 38.80 55.24 33.01
N GLU A 68 39.83 54.41 33.11
CA GLU A 68 40.67 53.83 32.08
C GLU A 68 39.88 53.23 30.92
N ASP A 69 40.53 53.35 29.76
CA ASP A 69 40.35 52.56 28.55
C ASP A 69 40.08 51.08 28.85
N LYS A 70 38.81 50.69 28.73
CA LYS A 70 38.39 49.34 28.40
C LYS A 70 37.41 49.43 27.25
N THR A 71 37.96 49.45 26.05
CA THR A 71 37.27 49.07 24.82
C THR A 71 36.61 47.71 25.02
N TYR A 72 35.34 47.71 25.43
CA TYR A 72 34.46 46.57 25.34
C TYR A 72 34.21 46.36 23.83
N VAL A 73 35.04 45.54 23.20
CA VAL A 73 34.66 44.92 21.93
C VAL A 73 33.49 44.01 22.29
N GLN A 74 32.27 44.53 22.13
CA GLN A 74 31.09 43.70 21.96
C GLN A 74 31.42 42.77 20.80
N ASP A 75 31.73 41.51 21.12
CA ASP A 75 31.67 40.42 20.17
C ASP A 75 30.22 40.33 19.72
N THR A 76 29.90 41.15 18.72
CA THR A 76 28.63 41.14 18.02
C THR A 76 28.66 39.90 17.14
N GLY A 77 28.53 38.74 17.79
CA GLY A 77 28.32 37.47 17.11
C GLY A 77 27.22 37.70 16.09
N GLN A 78 27.58 37.63 14.80
CA GLN A 78 26.67 38.02 13.74
C GLN A 78 25.39 37.18 13.86
N ASN A 79 24.28 37.83 14.18
CA ASN A 79 22.98 37.20 14.14
C ASN A 79 22.64 36.91 12.68
N ILE A 80 22.69 35.64 12.28
CA ILE A 80 22.34 35.20 10.94
C ILE A 80 20.90 34.69 11.03
N PRO A 81 19.90 35.43 10.50
CA PRO A 81 18.50 35.03 10.60
C PRO A 81 18.22 33.80 9.72
N VAL A 82 17.22 33.01 10.14
CA VAL A 82 16.64 31.98 9.28
C VAL A 82 15.90 32.66 8.13
N THR A 83 16.25 32.30 6.90
CA THR A 83 15.64 32.84 5.68
C THR A 83 14.65 31.87 5.04
N ASP A 84 14.82 30.57 5.27
CA ASP A 84 13.93 29.55 4.73
C ASP A 84 13.97 28.26 5.57
N ILE A 85 12.99 27.38 5.35
CA ILE A 85 12.94 26.02 5.92
C ILE A 85 12.79 25.05 4.77
N GLU A 86 13.73 24.14 4.57
CA GLU A 86 13.56 23.05 3.61
C GLU A 86 12.87 21.87 4.33
N ILE A 87 11.77 21.37 3.76
CA ILE A 87 11.02 20.21 4.28
C ILE A 87 11.21 19.10 3.26
N SER A 88 11.54 17.89 3.71
CA SER A 88 11.70 16.73 2.84
C SER A 88 10.38 16.31 2.18
N ASP A 89 10.49 15.54 1.10
CA ASP A 89 9.35 14.80 0.54
C ASP A 89 8.68 13.98 1.64
N HIS A 90 7.35 13.99 1.65
CA HIS A 90 6.51 13.34 2.65
C HIS A 90 5.20 12.86 2.01
N GLU A 91 4.49 11.96 2.70
CA GLU A 91 3.16 11.54 2.31
C GLU A 91 2.13 12.62 2.71
N GLU A 92 1.24 12.97 1.79
CA GLU A 92 0.14 13.93 2.03
C GLU A 92 -1.05 13.27 2.76
N GLU A 93 -1.01 11.96 2.96
CA GLU A 93 -2.07 11.17 3.59
C GLU A 93 -1.52 10.23 4.66
N VAL A 94 -2.28 10.03 5.73
CA VAL A 94 -1.96 9.06 6.78
C VAL A 94 -3.22 8.33 7.24
N GLU A 95 -3.13 7.01 7.42
CA GLU A 95 -4.24 6.24 8.01
C GLU A 95 -4.33 6.50 9.54
N VAL A 96 -5.54 6.50 10.10
CA VAL A 96 -5.76 6.59 11.55
C VAL A 96 -4.94 5.53 12.29
N GLY A 97 -4.18 5.97 13.30
CA GLY A 97 -3.28 5.13 14.10
C GLY A 97 -1.92 4.86 13.45
N LYS A 98 -1.71 5.25 12.19
CA LYS A 98 -0.40 5.21 11.52
C LYS A 98 0.36 6.51 11.68
N THR A 99 1.64 6.45 11.31
CA THR A 99 2.62 7.48 11.54
C THR A 99 3.45 7.73 10.29
N ILE A 100 3.74 9.00 10.01
CA ILE A 100 4.70 9.45 8.99
C ILE A 100 5.78 10.32 9.64
N ASN A 101 6.92 10.51 8.99
CA ASN A 101 8.00 11.36 9.51
C ASN A 101 8.21 12.58 8.62
N LEU A 102 8.22 13.76 9.22
CA LEU A 102 8.61 15.01 8.57
C LEU A 102 10.03 15.36 8.99
N THR A 103 10.92 15.53 8.01
CA THR A 103 12.27 16.07 8.27
C THR A 103 12.37 17.47 7.70
N ALA A 104 12.93 18.39 8.48
CA ALA A 104 13.07 19.77 8.08
C ALA A 104 14.42 20.35 8.52
N THR A 105 14.95 21.28 7.73
CA THR A 105 16.23 21.94 7.98
C THR A 105 16.11 23.44 7.75
N ALA A 106 16.56 24.25 8.71
CA ALA A 106 16.60 25.70 8.59
C ALA A 106 17.76 26.15 7.69
N LEU A 107 17.51 27.16 6.85
CA LEU A 107 18.47 27.75 5.94
C LEU A 107 18.69 29.23 6.26
N PRO A 108 19.93 29.74 6.20
CA PRO A 108 21.17 29.00 5.94
C PRO A 108 21.55 28.08 7.13
N ALA A 109 22.36 27.04 6.87
CA ALA A 109 22.71 26.04 7.88
C ALA A 109 23.47 26.59 9.11
N ASN A 110 23.99 27.82 9.02
CA ASN A 110 24.66 28.53 10.12
C ASN A 110 23.79 29.64 10.74
N ALA A 111 22.47 29.59 10.56
CA ALA A 111 21.55 30.51 11.20
C ALA A 111 21.55 30.36 12.73
N THR A 112 21.47 31.50 13.43
CA THR A 112 21.60 31.60 14.90
C THR A 112 20.39 30.99 15.61
N GLU A 113 19.18 31.11 15.07
CA GLU A 113 17.92 30.57 15.62
C GLU A 113 17.37 29.41 14.76
N SER A 114 18.19 28.39 14.51
CA SER A 114 17.90 27.29 13.58
C SER A 114 17.09 26.13 14.17
N THR A 115 16.66 26.21 15.43
CA THR A 115 15.85 25.16 16.08
C THR A 115 14.52 24.98 15.36
N ILE A 116 14.30 23.78 14.84
CA ILE A 116 13.04 23.40 14.19
C ILE A 116 12.02 23.01 15.25
N THR A 117 10.81 23.54 15.12
CA THR A 117 9.66 23.17 15.95
C THR A 117 8.48 22.78 15.07
N PHE A 118 7.69 21.82 15.53
CA PHE A 118 6.50 21.33 14.85
C PHE A 118 5.27 21.60 15.70
N ARG A 119 4.16 21.97 15.05
CA ARG A 119 2.87 22.14 15.71
C ARG A 119 1.75 21.70 14.77
N SER A 120 0.83 20.89 15.28
CA SER A 120 -0.41 20.57 14.55
C SER A 120 -1.45 21.67 14.70
N SER A 121 -2.20 21.97 13.64
CA SER A 121 -3.37 22.86 13.69
C SER A 121 -4.52 22.25 14.50
N ASP A 122 -4.63 20.92 14.56
CA ASP A 122 -5.62 20.19 15.34
C ASP A 122 -5.07 18.83 15.81
N ILE A 123 -4.77 18.76 17.11
CA ILE A 123 -4.22 17.55 17.75
C ILE A 123 -5.21 16.38 17.80
N ASN A 124 -6.52 16.65 17.65
CA ASN A 124 -7.53 15.59 17.62
C ASN A 124 -7.57 14.89 16.25
N ILE A 125 -7.05 15.55 15.21
CA ILE A 125 -6.94 14.99 13.85
C ILE A 125 -5.56 14.34 13.67
N ALA A 126 -4.47 15.06 13.95
CA ALA A 126 -3.12 14.48 13.97
C ALA A 126 -2.23 15.15 15.01
N THR A 127 -1.35 14.36 15.62
CA THR A 127 -0.32 14.84 16.55
C THR A 127 1.05 14.85 15.87
N VAL A 128 1.95 15.72 16.31
CA VAL A 128 3.35 15.75 15.84
C VAL A 128 4.28 15.87 17.03
N THR A 129 5.35 15.07 17.06
CA THR A 129 6.38 15.13 18.09
C THR A 129 7.43 16.19 17.78
N SER A 130 8.28 16.53 18.76
CA SER A 130 9.43 17.42 18.53
C SER A 130 10.44 16.88 17.52
N ALA A 131 10.45 15.56 17.28
CA ALA A 131 11.30 14.92 16.27
C ALA A 131 10.67 14.91 14.86
N GLY A 132 9.46 15.45 14.68
CA GLY A 132 8.76 15.46 13.40
C GLY A 132 7.96 14.19 13.09
N GLU A 133 7.78 13.30 14.07
CA GLU A 133 6.93 12.12 13.92
C GLU A 133 5.45 12.54 14.00
N VAL A 134 4.69 12.37 12.92
CA VAL A 134 3.27 12.75 12.81
C VAL A 134 2.38 11.51 12.86
N LYS A 135 1.47 11.45 13.82
CA LYS A 135 0.52 10.33 14.00
C LYS A 135 -0.91 10.77 13.73
N GLY A 136 -1.61 10.05 12.85
CA GLY A 136 -3.03 10.25 12.58
C GLY A 136 -3.91 9.75 13.73
N ILE A 137 -4.83 10.59 14.21
CA ILE A 137 -5.70 10.32 15.36
C ILE A 137 -7.15 10.09 14.93
N SER A 138 -7.70 10.98 14.09
CA SER A 138 -9.08 10.86 13.58
C SER A 138 -9.18 11.39 12.15
N LYS A 139 -10.22 10.98 11.42
CA LYS A 139 -10.43 11.41 10.03
C LYS A 139 -10.58 12.93 9.96
N GLY A 140 -9.83 13.55 9.06
CA GLY A 140 -9.94 14.99 8.84
C GLY A 140 -8.77 15.56 8.07
N TYR A 141 -8.80 16.88 7.90
CA TYR A 141 -7.72 17.66 7.29
C TYR A 141 -7.02 18.45 8.37
N VAL A 142 -5.69 18.47 8.35
CA VAL A 142 -4.87 19.15 9.34
C VAL A 142 -3.64 19.74 8.68
N THR A 143 -3.20 20.90 9.19
CA THR A 143 -1.96 21.53 8.75
C THR A 143 -0.91 21.38 9.85
N ILE A 144 0.24 20.81 9.50
CA ILE A 144 1.41 20.79 10.37
C ILE A 144 2.25 22.03 10.07
N TYR A 145 2.43 22.88 11.08
CA TYR A 145 3.30 24.04 11.03
C TYR A 145 4.72 23.64 11.40
N VAL A 146 5.68 24.01 10.56
CA VAL A 146 7.12 23.85 10.78
C VAL A 146 7.72 25.23 10.94
N SER A 147 8.32 25.52 12.09
CA SER A 147 8.85 26.85 12.41
C SER A 147 10.32 26.82 12.81
N ALA A 148 11.07 27.82 12.36
CA ALA A 148 12.44 28.13 12.80
C ALA A 148 12.66 29.64 12.72
N GLY A 149 13.11 30.25 13.82
CA GLY A 149 13.14 31.70 13.97
C GLY A 149 11.75 32.32 13.70
N SER A 150 11.70 33.32 12.81
CA SER A 150 10.45 33.97 12.38
C SER A 150 9.76 33.31 11.19
N ILE A 151 10.34 32.24 10.62
CA ILE A 151 9.80 31.57 9.43
C ILE A 151 8.87 30.43 9.85
N ILE A 152 7.74 30.33 9.15
CA ILE A 152 6.75 29.26 9.31
C ILE A 152 6.43 28.68 7.93
N LYS A 153 6.46 27.35 7.80
CA LYS A 153 5.96 26.61 6.64
C LYS A 153 4.82 25.69 7.02
N GLU A 154 3.96 25.42 6.05
CA GLU A 154 2.76 24.61 6.21
C GLU A 154 2.89 23.30 5.43
N VAL A 155 2.53 22.20 6.09
CA VAL A 155 2.38 20.88 5.50
C VAL A 155 0.93 20.46 5.65
N ASN A 156 0.20 20.34 4.55
CA ASN A 156 -1.20 19.92 4.56
C ASN A 156 -1.26 18.39 4.56
N LEU A 157 -2.04 17.83 5.48
CA LEU A 157 -2.15 16.40 5.70
C LEU A 157 -3.62 15.98 5.77
N THR A 158 -3.95 14.89 5.10
CA THR A 158 -5.27 14.25 5.17
C THR A 158 -5.19 12.96 5.97
N VAL A 159 -5.92 12.89 7.08
CA VAL A 159 -6.04 11.66 7.87
C VAL A 159 -7.24 10.87 7.38
N LYS A 160 -7.02 9.63 6.93
CA LYS A 160 -8.07 8.75 6.40
C LYS A 160 -8.30 7.55 7.32
N VAL A 161 -9.54 7.04 7.31
CA VAL A 161 -9.87 5.77 7.95
C VAL A 161 -9.88 4.69 6.88
N LYS A 162 -9.06 3.66 7.08
CA LYS A 162 -8.96 2.52 6.17
C LYS A 162 -10.28 1.76 6.13
N THR A 163 -10.73 1.45 4.92
CA THR A 163 -11.88 0.58 4.72
C THR A 163 -11.55 -0.87 5.07
N THR A 164 -12.40 -1.50 5.90
CA THR A 164 -12.26 -2.90 6.31
C THR A 164 -13.30 -3.83 5.68
N GLY A 165 -14.39 -3.30 5.13
CA GLY A 165 -15.39 -4.10 4.46
C GLY A 165 -16.30 -3.32 3.52
N ILE A 166 -16.72 -3.97 2.44
CA ILE A 166 -17.79 -3.51 1.55
C ILE A 166 -18.81 -4.64 1.49
N ASN A 167 -20.05 -4.37 1.89
CA ASN A 167 -21.14 -5.31 1.80
C ASN A 167 -22.09 -4.88 0.67
N ILE A 168 -22.40 -5.80 -0.23
CA ILE A 168 -23.33 -5.60 -1.33
C ILE A 168 -24.51 -6.55 -1.10
N ASN A 169 -25.73 -6.04 -1.20
CA ASN A 169 -26.93 -6.81 -0.89
C ASN A 169 -27.17 -8.08 -1.73
N LYS A 170 -26.39 -8.25 -2.80
CA LYS A 170 -26.46 -9.37 -3.74
C LYS A 170 -25.07 -9.71 -4.23
N GLU A 171 -24.74 -11.00 -4.24
CA GLU A 171 -23.54 -11.53 -4.90
C GLU A 171 -23.81 -11.83 -6.39
N TYR A 172 -25.08 -12.10 -6.73
CA TYR A 172 -25.51 -12.29 -8.11
C TYR A 172 -26.93 -11.75 -8.38
N LEU A 173 -27.21 -11.44 -9.65
CA LEU A 173 -28.48 -10.96 -10.17
C LEU A 173 -28.84 -11.76 -11.43
N VAL A 174 -30.05 -12.31 -11.46
CA VAL A 174 -30.66 -12.84 -12.68
C VAL A 174 -31.75 -11.86 -13.11
N MET A 175 -31.67 -11.38 -14.34
CA MET A 175 -32.49 -10.28 -14.86
C MET A 175 -33.03 -10.61 -16.25
N LYS A 176 -34.07 -9.90 -16.67
CA LYS A 176 -34.60 -9.97 -18.03
C LYS A 176 -34.14 -8.74 -18.81
N PRO A 177 -33.91 -8.83 -20.13
CA PRO A 177 -33.63 -7.66 -20.96
C PRO A 177 -34.64 -6.54 -20.69
N GLY A 178 -34.15 -5.32 -20.46
CA GLY A 178 -34.94 -4.14 -20.16
C GLY A 178 -35.27 -3.93 -18.68
N THR A 179 -35.02 -4.89 -17.78
CA THR A 179 -35.27 -4.68 -16.34
C THR A 179 -34.11 -3.95 -15.66
N ALA A 180 -34.41 -3.33 -14.52
CA ALA A 180 -33.42 -2.65 -13.70
C ALA A 180 -33.47 -3.14 -12.24
N PHE A 181 -32.32 -3.17 -11.58
CA PHE A 181 -32.16 -3.52 -10.17
C PHE A 181 -31.22 -2.53 -9.49
N LYS A 182 -31.58 -2.02 -8.32
CA LYS A 182 -30.74 -1.12 -7.53
C LYS A 182 -29.90 -1.93 -6.54
N LEU A 183 -28.58 -1.90 -6.68
CA LEU A 183 -27.67 -2.43 -5.67
C LEU A 183 -27.73 -1.54 -4.42
N SER A 184 -27.70 -2.18 -3.25
CA SER A 184 -27.49 -1.51 -1.97
C SER A 184 -26.12 -1.90 -1.46
N VAL A 185 -25.31 -0.90 -1.15
CA VAL A 185 -23.91 -1.06 -0.75
C VAL A 185 -23.70 -0.35 0.58
N SER A 186 -23.05 -1.01 1.53
CA SER A 186 -22.59 -0.42 2.78
C SER A 186 -21.09 -0.61 2.94
N VAL A 187 -20.41 0.44 3.41
CA VAL A 187 -18.96 0.47 3.60
C VAL A 187 -18.66 0.58 5.10
N PHE A 188 -17.68 -0.22 5.55
CA PHE A 188 -17.28 -0.29 6.96
C PHE A 188 -15.79 0.02 7.13
N PRO A 189 -15.42 0.72 8.22
CA PRO A 189 -16.32 1.38 9.19
C PRO A 189 -17.01 2.63 8.61
N ALA A 190 -17.99 3.20 9.33
CA ALA A 190 -18.78 4.36 8.85
C ALA A 190 -17.94 5.62 8.63
N GLU A 191 -16.81 5.70 9.34
CA GLU A 191 -15.84 6.78 9.25
C GLU A 191 -14.93 6.66 8.01
N ALA A 192 -14.87 5.49 7.35
CA ALA A 192 -14.10 5.29 6.11
C ALA A 192 -14.66 6.09 4.93
N GLU A 193 -14.03 5.98 3.75
CA GLU A 193 -14.56 6.56 2.51
C GLU A 193 -15.84 5.84 2.09
N GLN A 194 -16.96 6.56 2.09
CA GLN A 194 -18.28 6.01 1.79
C GLN A 194 -18.64 6.14 0.31
N ALA A 195 -17.93 6.99 -0.44
CA ALA A 195 -18.15 7.15 -1.87
C ALA A 195 -17.81 5.83 -2.59
N VAL A 196 -18.81 5.27 -3.26
CA VAL A 196 -18.66 4.05 -4.07
C VAL A 196 -18.83 4.36 -5.55
N SER A 197 -18.03 3.67 -6.35
CA SER A 197 -18.04 3.69 -7.80
C SER A 197 -18.45 2.32 -8.33
N TYR A 198 -19.10 2.33 -9.49
CA TYR A 198 -19.63 1.13 -10.13
C TYR A 198 -19.08 1.02 -11.54
N LYS A 199 -18.70 -0.20 -11.93
CA LYS A 199 -18.24 -0.49 -13.29
C LYS A 199 -18.78 -1.84 -13.74
N SER A 200 -19.35 -1.90 -14.94
CA SER A 200 -19.67 -3.17 -15.58
C SER A 200 -18.51 -3.67 -16.42
N THR A 201 -18.24 -4.97 -16.41
CA THR A 201 -17.31 -5.62 -17.34
C THR A 201 -17.87 -5.69 -18.76
N ASN A 202 -19.21 -5.72 -18.92
CA ASN A 202 -19.88 -5.75 -20.22
C ASN A 202 -21.16 -4.89 -20.21
N THR A 203 -21.02 -3.64 -20.66
CA THR A 203 -22.10 -2.66 -20.69
C THR A 203 -23.15 -2.91 -21.78
N SER A 204 -22.89 -3.82 -22.72
CA SER A 204 -23.85 -4.27 -23.73
C SER A 204 -24.82 -5.31 -23.17
N VAL A 205 -24.38 -6.11 -22.18
CA VAL A 205 -25.22 -7.08 -21.45
C VAL A 205 -25.90 -6.43 -20.26
N ALA A 206 -25.14 -5.83 -19.35
CA ALA A 206 -25.69 -5.11 -18.19
C ALA A 206 -24.92 -3.81 -17.96
N ALA A 207 -25.61 -2.67 -18.00
CA ALA A 207 -25.03 -1.40 -17.63
C ALA A 207 -25.30 -1.11 -16.15
N VAL A 208 -24.45 -0.31 -15.51
CA VAL A 208 -24.68 0.19 -14.16
C VAL A 208 -24.52 1.70 -14.14
N SER A 209 -25.43 2.41 -13.47
CA SER A 209 -25.35 3.86 -13.31
C SER A 209 -24.43 4.24 -12.15
N GLY A 210 -24.03 5.51 -12.08
CA GLY A 210 -23.21 6.02 -10.96
C GLY A 210 -23.90 5.93 -9.59
N SER A 211 -25.22 5.73 -9.55
CA SER A 211 -25.94 5.46 -8.30
C SER A 211 -26.06 3.96 -7.98
N GLY A 212 -25.57 3.05 -8.83
CA GLY A 212 -25.68 1.60 -8.61
C GLY A 212 -26.97 0.97 -9.11
N VAL A 213 -27.68 1.62 -10.05
CA VAL A 213 -28.81 0.98 -10.76
C VAL A 213 -28.24 0.15 -11.91
N VAL A 214 -28.37 -1.16 -11.83
CA VAL A 214 -28.01 -2.12 -12.88
C VAL A 214 -29.19 -2.24 -13.86
N THR A 215 -28.95 -2.09 -15.15
CA THR A 215 -29.95 -2.24 -16.22
C THR A 215 -29.50 -3.35 -17.16
N ALA A 216 -30.33 -4.39 -17.26
CA ALA A 216 -30.14 -5.49 -18.19
C ALA A 216 -30.52 -5.04 -19.61
N LYS A 217 -29.66 -5.31 -20.59
CA LYS A 217 -29.84 -4.86 -21.98
C LYS A 217 -29.96 -6.03 -22.95
N GLN A 218 -28.98 -6.91 -22.95
CA GLN A 218 -28.90 -8.05 -23.86
C GLN A 218 -28.64 -9.32 -23.07
N THR A 219 -29.06 -10.45 -23.62
CA THR A 219 -28.80 -11.76 -23.01
C THR A 219 -27.32 -12.02 -22.90
N GLY A 220 -26.89 -12.62 -21.79
CA GLY A 220 -25.48 -12.91 -21.51
C GLY A 220 -25.14 -12.65 -20.04
N SER A 221 -23.85 -12.67 -19.74
CA SER A 221 -23.31 -12.38 -18.40
C SER A 221 -22.50 -11.08 -18.39
N ALA A 222 -22.51 -10.40 -17.24
CA ALA A 222 -21.68 -9.23 -16.94
C ALA A 222 -21.38 -9.20 -15.45
N THR A 223 -20.24 -8.64 -15.05
CA THR A 223 -19.91 -8.45 -13.63
C THR A 223 -19.96 -6.96 -13.32
N ILE A 224 -20.67 -6.59 -12.26
CA ILE A 224 -20.67 -5.24 -11.71
C ILE A 224 -19.64 -5.20 -10.59
N ILE A 225 -18.57 -4.45 -10.79
CA ILE A 225 -17.55 -4.16 -9.81
C ILE A 225 -17.98 -2.93 -9.03
N VAL A 226 -17.99 -3.03 -7.71
CA VAL A 226 -18.27 -1.95 -6.77
C VAL A 226 -16.98 -1.65 -6.02
N SER A 227 -16.51 -0.40 -6.00
CA SER A 227 -15.28 -0.03 -5.30
C SER A 227 -15.39 1.33 -4.63
N ASN A 228 -14.78 1.48 -3.45
CA ASN A 228 -14.62 2.77 -2.78
C ASN A 228 -13.18 3.31 -2.83
N GLY A 229 -12.34 2.79 -3.72
CA GLY A 229 -10.92 3.12 -3.83
C GLY A 229 -10.01 2.22 -3.00
N ASP A 230 -10.42 1.87 -1.77
CA ASP A 230 -9.65 1.00 -0.88
C ASP A 230 -9.91 -0.49 -1.17
N LEU A 231 -11.19 -0.86 -1.20
CA LEU A 231 -11.64 -2.23 -1.43
C LEU A 231 -12.55 -2.30 -2.65
N SER A 232 -12.77 -3.52 -3.13
CA SER A 232 -13.70 -3.81 -4.22
C SER A 232 -14.52 -5.07 -3.92
N GLY A 233 -15.79 -5.05 -4.30
CA GLY A 233 -16.67 -6.21 -4.36
C GLY A 233 -17.19 -6.41 -5.78
N ALA A 234 -17.76 -7.57 -6.05
CA ALA A 234 -18.27 -7.93 -7.37
C ALA A 234 -19.66 -8.54 -7.27
N VAL A 235 -20.51 -8.24 -8.25
CA VAL A 235 -21.83 -8.83 -8.43
C VAL A 235 -21.94 -9.43 -9.82
N SER A 236 -22.23 -10.72 -9.91
CA SER A 236 -22.45 -11.39 -11.19
C SER A 236 -23.87 -11.13 -11.70
N VAL A 237 -24.02 -10.60 -12.90
CA VAL A 237 -25.30 -10.29 -13.54
C VAL A 237 -25.50 -11.20 -14.74
N ILE A 238 -26.65 -11.85 -14.79
CA ILE A 238 -27.05 -12.78 -15.85
C ILE A 238 -28.36 -12.27 -16.42
N VAL A 239 -28.42 -12.15 -17.74
CA VAL A 239 -29.59 -11.65 -18.46
C VAL A 239 -30.14 -12.75 -19.35
N ASN A 240 -31.37 -13.19 -19.10
CA ASN A 240 -32.03 -14.30 -19.81
C ASN A 240 -33.39 -13.87 -20.38
N ARG A 241 -33.80 -14.46 -21.52
CA ARG A 241 -35.05 -14.08 -22.22
C ARG A 241 -36.31 -14.79 -21.70
N ASP A 242 -36.21 -15.97 -21.09
CA ASP A 242 -37.39 -16.80 -20.78
C ASP A 242 -37.53 -17.18 -19.29
N THR A 243 -38.80 -17.34 -18.91
CA THR A 243 -39.42 -17.72 -17.62
C THR A 243 -38.73 -18.91 -16.94
N GLU A 244 -38.36 -18.90 -15.66
CA GLU A 244 -39.20 -18.69 -14.47
C GLU A 244 -38.53 -17.87 -13.35
N SER A 245 -39.38 -17.29 -12.51
CA SER A 245 -39.04 -16.57 -11.29
C SER A 245 -39.74 -17.27 -10.14
N SER A 246 -39.01 -18.01 -9.30
CA SER A 246 -39.25 -18.12 -7.85
C SER A 246 -38.39 -19.23 -7.26
N VAL A 247 -37.60 -18.87 -6.26
CA VAL A 247 -37.00 -19.79 -5.30
C VAL A 247 -38.15 -20.47 -4.55
N ALA A 248 -38.37 -21.76 -4.78
CA ALA A 248 -39.09 -22.65 -3.87
C ALA A 248 -38.42 -24.03 -3.93
N GLU A 249 -38.14 -24.60 -2.76
CA GLU A 249 -37.60 -25.95 -2.59
C GLU A 249 -38.36 -26.99 -3.44
N PRO A 250 -37.68 -27.98 -4.06
CA PRO A 250 -38.39 -29.08 -4.66
C PRO A 250 -38.83 -30.06 -3.56
N ALA A 251 -40.13 -30.05 -3.28
CA ALA A 251 -40.80 -31.25 -2.82
C ALA A 251 -40.87 -32.23 -4.00
N ALA A 252 -40.54 -33.49 -3.72
CA ALA A 252 -40.70 -34.62 -4.63
C ALA A 252 -42.16 -34.74 -5.08
N ASP A 253 -42.42 -34.94 -6.38
CA ASP A 253 -42.78 -36.25 -6.94
C ASP A 253 -43.22 -36.16 -8.43
N SER A 254 -42.81 -37.20 -9.17
CA SER A 254 -43.39 -37.86 -10.35
C SER A 254 -43.84 -37.14 -11.64
N THR A 255 -43.19 -37.60 -12.72
CA THR A 255 -43.67 -38.08 -14.05
C THR A 255 -44.44 -37.14 -14.99
N ASP A 256 -43.84 -36.87 -16.16
CA ASP A 256 -44.16 -37.63 -17.38
C ASP A 256 -43.04 -37.50 -18.43
N ALA A 257 -42.74 -38.63 -19.08
CA ALA A 257 -41.63 -38.83 -19.99
C ALA A 257 -42.04 -38.62 -21.45
N GLU A 258 -41.27 -37.81 -22.19
CA GLU A 258 -41.11 -37.96 -23.63
C GLU A 258 -39.62 -37.88 -24.01
N ASN A 259 -39.01 -39.06 -24.05
CA ASN A 259 -37.97 -39.53 -24.96
C ASN A 259 -36.98 -38.49 -25.52
N THR A 260 -35.96 -38.16 -24.74
CA THR A 260 -34.63 -37.82 -25.27
C THR A 260 -33.67 -38.85 -24.68
N SER A 261 -32.92 -39.54 -25.54
CA SER A 261 -31.95 -40.56 -25.16
C SER A 261 -31.07 -40.09 -23.99
N GLU A 262 -31.19 -40.74 -22.83
CA GLU A 262 -30.31 -40.56 -21.69
C GLU A 262 -28.88 -40.95 -22.10
N GLN A 263 -28.06 -39.97 -22.49
CA GLN A 263 -26.62 -40.13 -22.42
C GLN A 263 -26.26 -40.10 -20.93
N THR A 264 -26.08 -41.27 -20.35
CA THR A 264 -25.55 -41.39 -18.99
C THR A 264 -24.06 -41.05 -19.05
N PHE A 265 -23.71 -39.81 -18.71
CA PHE A 265 -22.32 -39.40 -18.53
C PHE A 265 -21.76 -40.02 -17.24
N ASP A 266 -20.54 -40.54 -17.28
CA ASP A 266 -19.85 -41.04 -16.09
C ASP A 266 -19.59 -39.86 -15.13
N GLU A 267 -19.81 -40.07 -13.84
CA GLU A 267 -19.55 -39.05 -12.82
C GLU A 267 -18.05 -38.79 -12.63
N ASN A 268 -17.18 -39.68 -13.15
CA ASN A 268 -15.74 -39.51 -13.23
C ASN A 268 -15.27 -39.65 -14.68
N MET A 269 -14.95 -38.53 -15.34
CA MET A 269 -14.45 -38.53 -16.71
C MET A 269 -12.97 -38.16 -16.77
N ASP A 270 -12.26 -38.69 -17.76
CA ASP A 270 -10.92 -38.23 -18.12
C ASP A 270 -11.03 -37.08 -19.13
N VAL A 271 -10.17 -36.07 -19.00
CA VAL A 271 -10.19 -34.88 -19.87
C VAL A 271 -9.99 -35.24 -21.35
N SER A 272 -9.32 -36.35 -21.65
CA SER A 272 -9.13 -36.83 -23.03
C SER A 272 -10.42 -37.31 -23.70
N GLU A 273 -11.44 -37.66 -22.91
CA GLU A 273 -12.76 -38.06 -23.42
C GLU A 273 -13.67 -36.85 -23.62
N THR A 274 -13.58 -35.85 -22.74
CA THR A 274 -14.40 -34.63 -22.77
C THR A 274 -13.58 -33.42 -22.34
N PRO A 275 -12.83 -32.77 -23.25
CA PRO A 275 -12.03 -31.59 -22.91
C PRO A 275 -12.90 -30.37 -22.57
N VAL A 276 -14.08 -30.27 -23.18
CA VAL A 276 -15.06 -29.20 -22.94
C VAL A 276 -16.36 -29.80 -22.42
N ILE A 277 -16.81 -29.32 -21.27
CA ILE A 277 -18.14 -29.63 -20.72
C ILE A 277 -19.14 -28.69 -21.37
N SER A 278 -19.98 -29.26 -22.23
CA SER A 278 -20.90 -28.52 -23.10
C SER A 278 -22.10 -27.95 -22.33
N GLU A 279 -22.83 -27.05 -22.99
CA GLU A 279 -24.08 -26.48 -22.43
C GLU A 279 -25.06 -27.56 -21.97
N GLN A 280 -25.19 -28.64 -22.75
CA GLN A 280 -26.10 -29.74 -22.45
C GLN A 280 -25.68 -30.52 -21.20
N MET A 281 -24.40 -30.86 -21.07
CA MET A 281 -23.88 -31.56 -19.88
C MET A 281 -24.04 -30.70 -18.62
N LEU A 282 -23.74 -29.41 -18.72
CA LEU A 282 -23.92 -28.47 -17.61
C LEU A 282 -25.39 -28.32 -17.20
N TYR A 283 -26.30 -28.32 -18.18
CA TYR A 283 -27.74 -28.24 -17.92
C TYR A 283 -28.24 -29.49 -17.17
N GLU A 284 -27.77 -30.68 -17.54
CA GLU A 284 -28.12 -31.93 -16.86
C GLU A 284 -27.58 -31.96 -15.42
N LEU A 285 -26.31 -31.56 -15.21
CA LEU A 285 -25.74 -31.47 -13.86
C LEU A 285 -26.52 -30.47 -12.98
N TYR A 286 -26.87 -29.32 -13.55
CA TYR A 286 -27.64 -28.28 -12.87
C TYR A 286 -29.04 -28.78 -12.47
N THR A 287 -29.79 -29.35 -13.41
CA THR A 287 -31.17 -29.81 -13.18
C THR A 287 -31.24 -31.03 -12.25
N ALA A 288 -30.27 -31.95 -12.35
CA ALA A 288 -30.17 -33.11 -11.47
C ALA A 288 -29.52 -32.80 -10.11
N GLY A 289 -28.88 -31.63 -9.95
CA GLY A 289 -28.11 -31.27 -8.76
C GLY A 289 -26.94 -32.22 -8.47
N ARG A 290 -26.42 -32.90 -9.51
CA ARG A 290 -25.32 -33.87 -9.43
C ARG A 290 -23.98 -33.16 -9.58
N SER A 291 -22.93 -33.79 -9.08
CA SER A 291 -21.55 -33.32 -9.28
C SER A 291 -20.85 -34.21 -10.30
N MET A 292 -19.97 -33.61 -11.10
CA MET A 292 -19.08 -34.31 -12.02
C MET A 292 -17.64 -34.01 -11.66
N LYS A 293 -16.78 -35.03 -11.74
CA LYS A 293 -15.33 -34.88 -11.60
C LYS A 293 -14.67 -35.17 -12.95
N VAL A 294 -13.86 -34.23 -13.43
CA VAL A 294 -13.00 -34.43 -14.61
C VAL A 294 -11.56 -34.48 -14.14
N THR A 295 -10.82 -35.51 -14.55
CA THR A 295 -9.41 -35.69 -14.19
C THR A 295 -8.54 -35.41 -15.41
N GLY A 296 -7.49 -34.62 -15.22
CA GLY A 296 -6.49 -34.33 -16.25
C GLY A 296 -5.09 -34.62 -15.74
N ASP A 297 -4.06 -34.18 -16.48
CA ASP A 297 -2.67 -34.45 -16.13
C ASP A 297 -2.24 -33.67 -14.87
N GLY A 298 -2.27 -34.36 -13.72
CA GLY A 298 -1.86 -33.81 -12.43
C GLY A 298 -2.86 -32.85 -11.77
N TYR A 299 -4.14 -32.91 -12.17
CA TYR A 299 -5.24 -32.20 -11.52
C TYR A 299 -6.58 -32.94 -11.67
N SER A 300 -7.55 -32.53 -10.87
CA SER A 300 -8.97 -32.81 -11.12
C SER A 300 -9.83 -31.59 -10.85
N ILE A 301 -10.86 -31.41 -11.67
CA ILE A 301 -11.84 -30.34 -11.55
C ILE A 301 -13.20 -30.95 -11.20
N ILE A 302 -13.83 -30.40 -10.16
CA ILE A 302 -15.15 -30.82 -9.70
C ILE A 302 -16.14 -29.71 -10.03
N ILE A 303 -17.20 -30.10 -10.72
CA ILE A 303 -18.31 -29.26 -11.14
C ILE A 303 -19.52 -29.71 -10.33
N ASP A 304 -19.90 -28.92 -9.33
CA ASP A 304 -21.10 -29.19 -8.54
C ASP A 304 -22.31 -28.54 -9.24
N GLY A 305 -23.26 -29.36 -9.70
CA GLY A 305 -24.49 -28.91 -10.34
C GLY A 305 -25.27 -27.87 -9.54
N LYS A 306 -25.21 -27.92 -8.21
CA LYS A 306 -25.85 -26.91 -7.34
C LYS A 306 -25.15 -25.56 -7.35
N LYS A 307 -23.88 -25.53 -7.75
CA LYS A 307 -23.05 -24.33 -7.91
C LYS A 307 -22.99 -23.85 -9.35
N ILE A 308 -23.61 -24.55 -10.30
CA ILE A 308 -23.77 -24.07 -11.67
C ILE A 308 -24.73 -22.89 -11.63
N VAL A 309 -24.25 -21.76 -12.14
CA VAL A 309 -24.95 -20.48 -12.19
C VAL A 309 -25.39 -20.16 -13.62
N ASN A 310 -24.62 -20.57 -14.62
CA ASN A 310 -24.94 -20.41 -16.03
C ASN A 310 -24.43 -21.61 -16.84
N TYR A 311 -25.32 -22.56 -17.09
CA TYR A 311 -24.98 -23.75 -17.89
C TYR A 311 -24.65 -23.41 -19.35
N LYS A 312 -24.94 -22.20 -19.85
CA LYS A 312 -24.53 -21.76 -21.21
C LYS A 312 -23.05 -21.40 -21.33
N ASN A 313 -22.37 -21.21 -20.20
CA ASN A 313 -20.94 -20.96 -20.20
C ASN A 313 -20.25 -22.32 -20.18
N GLU A 314 -19.90 -22.82 -21.36
CA GLU A 314 -19.14 -24.06 -21.48
C GLU A 314 -17.83 -23.97 -20.68
N LEU A 315 -17.41 -25.11 -20.14
CA LEU A 315 -16.22 -25.18 -19.32
C LEU A 315 -15.16 -26.00 -20.05
N ASN A 316 -14.13 -25.32 -20.54
CA ASN A 316 -12.88 -25.97 -20.93
C ASN A 316 -12.19 -26.48 -19.66
N THR A 317 -12.11 -27.81 -19.58
CA THR A 317 -11.49 -28.56 -18.49
C THR A 317 -10.08 -29.02 -18.85
N ASP A 318 -9.62 -28.81 -20.08
CA ASP A 318 -8.24 -29.04 -20.52
C ASP A 318 -7.34 -27.92 -20.00
N ILE A 319 -6.69 -28.18 -18.86
CA ILE A 319 -5.88 -27.21 -18.14
C ILE A 319 -4.42 -27.65 -18.23
N GLU A 320 -3.62 -26.85 -18.93
CA GLU A 320 -2.17 -27.04 -18.95
C GLU A 320 -1.54 -26.51 -17.64
N LEU A 321 -0.82 -27.39 -16.94
CA LEU A 321 -0.05 -27.03 -15.73
C LEU A 321 1.43 -26.80 -16.06
N GLU A 322 1.85 -25.54 -16.05
CA GLU A 322 3.28 -25.19 -16.19
C GLU A 322 3.98 -25.23 -14.83
N ARG A 323 4.86 -26.20 -14.61
CA ARG A 323 5.64 -26.34 -13.37
C ARG A 323 7.07 -25.83 -13.54
N THR A 324 7.50 -24.87 -12.73
CA THR A 324 8.89 -24.37 -12.68
C THR A 324 9.35 -24.23 -11.23
N GLY A 325 10.12 -25.19 -10.73
CA GLY A 325 10.50 -25.25 -9.32
C GLY A 325 9.25 -25.39 -8.42
N ASP A 326 9.11 -24.53 -7.42
CA ASP A 326 7.94 -24.47 -6.52
C ASP A 326 6.80 -23.59 -7.05
N CYS A 327 6.82 -23.26 -8.35
CA CYS A 327 5.83 -22.43 -9.02
C CYS A 327 4.98 -23.27 -9.98
N ILE A 328 3.66 -23.11 -9.90
CA ILE A 328 2.70 -23.73 -10.83
C ILE A 328 1.89 -22.60 -11.46
N LYS A 329 1.81 -22.56 -12.79
CA LYS A 329 0.91 -21.66 -13.51
C LYS A 329 -0.10 -22.46 -14.31
N PHE A 330 -1.29 -21.90 -14.46
CA PHE A 330 -2.35 -22.49 -15.27
C PHE A 330 -3.32 -21.41 -15.74
N ASN A 331 -4.07 -21.70 -16.79
CA ASN A 331 -5.12 -20.82 -17.31
C ASN A 331 -6.47 -21.51 -17.13
N LEU A 332 -7.37 -20.93 -16.35
CA LEU A 332 -8.69 -21.51 -16.12
C LEU A 332 -9.66 -21.04 -17.20
N ASN A 333 -10.26 -22.01 -17.90
CA ASN A 333 -11.27 -21.82 -18.94
C ASN A 333 -10.84 -20.81 -20.02
N ASP A 334 -9.55 -20.75 -20.34
CA ASP A 334 -8.96 -19.79 -21.27
C ASP A 334 -9.22 -18.30 -20.98
N GLY A 335 -9.69 -17.96 -19.78
CA GLY A 335 -10.17 -16.61 -19.45
C GLY A 335 -11.62 -16.33 -19.81
N GLU A 336 -12.30 -17.27 -20.47
CA GLU A 336 -13.73 -17.24 -20.76
C GLU A 336 -14.56 -17.54 -19.50
N TYR A 337 -15.80 -17.04 -19.46
CA TYR A 337 -16.65 -17.12 -18.27
C TYR A 337 -16.92 -18.57 -17.82
N LEU A 338 -16.87 -18.81 -16.51
CA LEU A 338 -17.19 -20.12 -15.95
C LEU A 338 -18.70 -20.38 -15.90
N CYS A 339 -19.07 -21.65 -15.86
CA CYS A 339 -20.43 -22.12 -15.60
C CYS A 339 -20.92 -21.84 -14.17
N GLY A 340 -20.01 -21.56 -13.25
CA GLY A 340 -20.25 -21.40 -11.81
C GLY A 340 -18.93 -21.46 -11.04
N GLU A 341 -19.00 -21.59 -9.71
CA GLU A 341 -17.81 -21.94 -8.93
C GLU A 341 -17.42 -23.39 -9.21
N VAL A 342 -16.15 -23.59 -9.57
CA VAL A 342 -15.56 -24.92 -9.77
C VAL A 342 -14.51 -25.19 -8.70
N THR A 343 -14.34 -26.46 -8.33
CA THR A 343 -13.30 -26.86 -7.37
C THR A 343 -12.15 -27.50 -8.13
N LEU A 344 -10.96 -26.89 -8.11
CA LEU A 344 -9.77 -27.43 -8.75
C LEU A 344 -8.82 -28.02 -7.69
N HIS A 345 -8.53 -29.30 -7.82
CA HIS A 345 -7.52 -30.02 -7.06
C HIS A 345 -6.30 -30.21 -7.94
N ILE A 346 -5.12 -29.79 -7.48
CA ILE A 346 -3.85 -29.97 -8.22
C ILE A 346 -2.94 -30.89 -7.40
N ASP A 347 -2.27 -31.82 -8.06
CA ASP A 347 -1.39 -32.78 -7.41
C ASP A 347 -0.03 -32.14 -7.04
N ASP A 348 0.58 -32.61 -5.93
CA ASP A 348 1.88 -32.16 -5.42
C ASP A 348 2.04 -30.62 -5.32
N VAL A 349 1.01 -29.93 -4.80
CA VAL A 349 1.09 -28.49 -4.56
C VAL A 349 1.89 -28.20 -3.29
N LYS A 350 3.11 -27.68 -3.46
CA LYS A 350 3.97 -27.19 -2.36
C LYS A 350 3.75 -25.71 -2.03
N GLY A 351 2.95 -25.03 -2.85
CA GLY A 351 2.68 -23.60 -2.71
C GLY A 351 1.61 -23.28 -1.67
N LYS A 352 1.64 -22.05 -1.15
CA LYS A 352 0.62 -21.53 -0.21
C LYS A 352 0.08 -20.16 -0.60
N TYR A 353 0.56 -19.58 -1.69
CA TYR A 353 0.08 -18.30 -2.21
C TYR A 353 -0.52 -18.52 -3.60
N LEU A 354 -1.80 -18.20 -3.76
CA LEU A 354 -2.50 -18.21 -5.04
C LEU A 354 -2.63 -16.77 -5.54
N TYR A 355 -2.22 -16.55 -6.78
CA TYR A 355 -2.31 -15.28 -7.47
C TYR A 355 -3.16 -15.40 -8.73
N LEU A 356 -3.87 -14.32 -9.07
CA LEU A 356 -4.58 -14.14 -10.35
C LEU A 356 -3.93 -13.00 -11.11
N TYR A 357 -3.72 -13.19 -12.40
CA TYR A 357 -3.12 -12.18 -13.26
C TYR A 357 -4.13 -11.08 -13.58
N ASN A 358 -3.81 -9.85 -13.18
CA ASN A 358 -4.57 -8.67 -13.55
C ASN A 358 -4.09 -8.13 -14.91
N ASN A 359 -4.90 -8.32 -15.95
CA ASN A 359 -4.62 -7.85 -17.31
C ASN A 359 -4.46 -6.32 -17.42
N VAL A 360 -5.07 -5.55 -16.52
CA VAL A 360 -4.99 -4.07 -16.53
C VAL A 360 -3.68 -3.58 -15.91
N LYS A 361 -3.26 -4.19 -14.80
CA LYS A 361 -2.03 -3.81 -14.09
C LYS A 361 -0.78 -4.53 -14.59
N HIS A 362 -0.94 -5.47 -15.52
CA HIS A 362 0.11 -6.35 -16.02
C HIS A 362 0.89 -7.06 -14.90
N LYS A 363 0.20 -7.46 -13.82
CA LYS A 363 0.81 -8.11 -12.67
C LYS A 363 -0.09 -9.14 -12.00
N TYR A 364 0.54 -10.08 -11.30
CA TYR A 364 -0.13 -11.07 -10.46
C TYR A 364 -0.54 -10.45 -9.13
N GLU A 365 -1.83 -10.52 -8.80
CA GLU A 365 -2.38 -10.04 -7.53
C GLU A 365 -2.75 -11.23 -6.64
N LEU A 366 -2.45 -11.14 -5.34
CA LEU A 366 -2.68 -12.21 -4.39
C LEU A 366 -4.19 -12.40 -4.17
N VAL A 367 -4.67 -13.63 -4.35
CA VAL A 367 -6.08 -14.00 -4.19
C VAL A 367 -6.31 -14.80 -2.92
N SER A 368 -5.42 -15.75 -2.59
CA SER A 368 -5.59 -16.60 -1.41
C SER A 368 -4.26 -17.03 -0.79
N THR A 369 -4.28 -17.28 0.52
CA THR A 369 -3.18 -17.88 1.29
C THR A 369 -3.60 -19.15 2.04
N LYS A 370 -4.79 -19.68 1.72
CA LYS A 370 -5.39 -20.85 2.39
C LYS A 370 -4.86 -22.16 1.79
N ASP A 371 -5.33 -23.28 2.36
CA ASP A 371 -5.04 -24.62 1.87
C ASP A 371 -5.27 -24.74 0.36
N MET A 372 -4.26 -25.24 -0.34
CA MET A 372 -4.26 -25.40 -1.81
C MET A 372 -4.76 -26.79 -2.22
N SER A 373 -5.18 -27.62 -1.25
CA SER A 373 -5.71 -28.96 -1.49
C SER A 373 -6.99 -28.96 -2.33
N GLY A 374 -7.79 -27.89 -2.30
CA GLY A 374 -8.99 -27.71 -3.13
C GLY A 374 -9.29 -26.22 -3.36
N LEU A 375 -9.06 -25.76 -4.58
CA LEU A 375 -9.23 -24.35 -4.97
C LEU A 375 -10.64 -24.13 -5.48
N ASN A 376 -11.46 -23.42 -4.70
CA ASN A 376 -12.77 -22.93 -5.16
C ASN A 376 -12.55 -21.68 -6.01
N LEU A 377 -12.74 -21.81 -7.32
CA LEU A 377 -12.45 -20.78 -8.30
C LEU A 377 -13.75 -20.35 -8.98
N SER A 378 -14.08 -19.07 -8.85
CA SER A 378 -15.24 -18.43 -9.48
C SER A 378 -14.86 -17.41 -10.55
N THR A 379 -13.56 -17.19 -10.76
CA THR A 379 -13.03 -16.22 -11.73
C THR A 379 -12.16 -16.96 -12.75
N PRO A 380 -12.37 -16.81 -14.06
CA PRO A 380 -11.52 -17.42 -15.07
C PRO A 380 -10.19 -16.66 -15.24
N GLY A 381 -9.24 -17.26 -15.96
CA GLY A 381 -8.00 -16.61 -16.37
C GLY A 381 -6.73 -17.21 -15.77
N LYS A 382 -5.63 -16.44 -15.81
CA LYS A 382 -4.28 -16.94 -15.54
C LYS A 382 -3.96 -16.91 -14.05
N TYR A 383 -3.72 -18.08 -13.48
CA TYR A 383 -3.36 -18.28 -12.09
C TYR A 383 -1.89 -18.65 -11.92
N MET A 384 -1.35 -18.33 -10.74
CA MET A 384 -0.03 -18.74 -10.33
C MET A 384 -0.01 -19.10 -8.86
N ILE A 385 0.56 -20.27 -8.53
CA ILE A 385 0.74 -20.76 -7.17
C ILE A 385 2.23 -20.74 -6.84
N THR A 386 2.60 -20.21 -5.67
CA THR A 386 3.99 -20.18 -5.20
C THR A 386 4.14 -20.59 -3.73
N ALA A 387 5.31 -21.14 -3.37
CA ALA A 387 5.66 -21.45 -1.97
C ALA A 387 6.06 -20.20 -1.16
N LYS A 388 6.62 -19.19 -1.82
CA LYS A 388 7.04 -17.92 -1.23
C LYS A 388 6.29 -16.76 -1.89
N PRO A 389 6.01 -15.67 -1.15
CA PRO A 389 5.32 -14.53 -1.75
C PRO A 389 6.19 -13.91 -2.85
N ILE A 390 5.57 -13.49 -3.95
CA ILE A 390 6.26 -12.76 -5.01
C ILE A 390 6.76 -11.45 -4.41
N ARG A 391 8.09 -11.32 -4.29
CA ARG A 391 8.72 -10.04 -3.92
C ARG A 391 8.81 -9.21 -5.20
N GLU A 392 8.11 -8.08 -5.24
CA GLU A 392 8.27 -7.10 -6.32
C GLU A 392 9.76 -6.74 -6.46
N GLY A 393 10.25 -6.76 -7.70
CA GLY A 393 11.67 -6.73 -8.03
C GLY A 393 12.37 -5.42 -7.65
N GLY A 394 12.97 -5.38 -6.46
CA GLY A 394 13.98 -4.40 -6.06
C GLY A 394 15.43 -4.87 -6.19
N THR A 395 15.68 -6.08 -6.72
CA THR A 395 17.02 -6.68 -6.78
C THR A 395 17.79 -6.33 -8.06
N ALA A 396 17.13 -6.28 -9.22
CA ALA A 396 17.80 -5.93 -10.49
C ALA A 396 18.32 -4.47 -10.49
N VAL A 397 17.56 -3.54 -9.90
CA VAL A 397 17.98 -2.13 -9.76
C VAL A 397 19.16 -2.00 -8.78
N ARG A 398 19.21 -2.82 -7.72
CA ARG A 398 20.35 -2.85 -6.80
C ARG A 398 21.63 -3.34 -7.49
N TYR A 399 21.57 -4.38 -8.33
CA TYR A 399 22.78 -4.85 -9.05
C TYR A 399 23.23 -3.89 -10.15
N ILE A 400 22.32 -3.20 -10.84
CA ILE A 400 22.68 -2.17 -11.83
C ILE A 400 23.27 -0.93 -11.14
N LEU A 401 22.76 -0.53 -9.96
CA LEU A 401 23.34 0.55 -9.17
C LEU A 401 24.69 0.17 -8.53
N ILE A 402 24.86 -1.08 -8.08
CA ILE A 402 26.13 -1.56 -7.51
C ILE A 402 27.19 -1.73 -8.60
N ALA A 403 26.86 -2.32 -9.76
CA ALA A 403 27.79 -2.47 -10.88
C ALA A 403 28.14 -1.13 -11.54
N GLY A 404 27.15 -0.24 -11.70
CA GLY A 404 27.37 1.13 -12.18
C GLY A 404 28.19 1.98 -11.21
N GLY A 405 27.94 1.84 -9.90
CA GLY A 405 28.72 2.50 -8.85
C GLY A 405 30.17 2.05 -8.79
N ILE A 406 30.43 0.74 -8.90
CA ILE A 406 31.80 0.20 -8.92
C ILE A 406 32.56 0.65 -10.17
N GLY A 407 31.90 0.70 -11.35
CA GLY A 407 32.51 1.22 -12.58
C GLY A 407 32.89 2.70 -12.51
N ILE A 408 32.04 3.53 -11.88
CA ILE A 408 32.30 4.96 -11.68
C ILE A 408 33.43 5.17 -10.67
N ILE A 409 33.48 4.38 -9.59
CA ILE A 409 34.56 4.46 -8.58
C ILE A 409 35.90 4.02 -9.18
N ALA A 410 35.93 2.95 -9.99
CA ALA A 410 37.13 2.51 -10.70
C ALA A 410 37.61 3.56 -11.72
N GLY A 411 36.69 4.19 -12.46
CA GLY A 411 36.99 5.28 -13.39
C GLY A 411 37.56 6.52 -12.68
N ILE A 412 37.02 6.89 -11.51
CA ILE A 412 37.52 8.01 -10.70
C ILE A 412 38.88 7.68 -10.08
N ALA A 413 39.11 6.45 -9.62
CA ALA A 413 40.41 6.01 -9.09
C ALA A 413 41.51 6.03 -10.17
N VAL A 414 41.20 5.55 -11.38
CA VAL A 414 42.11 5.62 -12.54
C VAL A 414 42.36 7.07 -12.96
N TYR A 415 41.32 7.91 -13.00
CA TYR A 415 41.45 9.33 -13.32
C TYR A 415 42.32 10.08 -12.30
N VAL A 416 42.16 9.82 -11.01
CA VAL A 416 42.97 10.43 -9.95
C VAL A 416 44.41 9.91 -9.97
N ALA A 417 44.63 8.63 -10.26
CA ALA A 417 45.98 8.05 -10.39
C ALA A 417 46.73 8.60 -11.61
N VAL A 418 46.07 8.72 -12.76
CA VAL A 418 46.66 9.30 -13.99
C VAL A 418 46.95 10.78 -13.80
N LYS A 419 46.08 11.53 -13.12
CA LYS A 419 46.23 12.98 -12.94
C LYS A 419 47.19 13.37 -11.81
N ARG A 420 47.40 12.52 -10.79
CA ARG A 420 48.46 12.71 -9.79
C ARG A 420 49.86 12.64 -10.38
N ARG A 421 50.05 11.95 -11.51
CA ARG A 421 51.35 11.85 -12.19
C ARG A 421 51.78 13.16 -12.90
N TYR A 422 50.87 14.13 -13.05
CA TYR A 422 51.13 15.42 -13.70
C TYR A 422 51.21 16.62 -12.72
N TRP A 423 51.24 16.36 -11.40
CA TRP A 423 51.32 17.42 -10.38
C TRP A 423 52.69 17.53 -9.70
N PHE A 424 53.63 16.67 -10.08
CA PHE A 424 55.03 16.78 -9.71
C PHE A 424 55.88 16.79 -10.98
N TRP A 425 55.79 17.88 -11.75
CA TRP A 425 56.83 18.37 -12.66
C TRP A 425 56.53 19.83 -13.02
#